data_AF-A0A0K0D695-F1
#
_entry.id   AF-A0A0K0D695-F1
#
_cell.length_a   1.000
_cell.length_b   1.000
_cell.length_c   1.000
_cell.angle_alpha   90.00
_cell.angle_beta   90.00
_cell.angle_gamma   90.00
#
_symmetry.space_group_name_H-M   'P 1'
#
loop_
_entity.id
_entity.type
_entity.pdbx_description
1 polymer ?
#
loop_
_entity_poly.entity_id
_entity_poly.type
_entity_poly.pdbx_seq_one_letter_code
_entity_poly.pdbx_strand_id
1 'polypeptide(L)'
;MSVPHSRSGVGVLVSTSLSRNIDSFEQLITRIGRLRLKRCGSIPALTIFVVYAPTPNYDEEEVEAFYIDLEKFYREDHTSFKVIIGDFNAKIGPRRSSKERHIGAHGLEWNEQGERLSEFIMATKTIHGNS
;
A
#
# COMPACT_ATOMS: atom_id res chain seq x y z
N MET A 1 28.39 -14.40 -13.84
CA MET A 1 27.13 -14.53 -13.09
C MET A 1 26.85 -13.19 -12.43
N SER A 2 25.94 -12.42 -13.01
CA SER A 2 25.51 -11.12 -12.49
C SER A 2 24.61 -11.34 -11.28
N VAL A 3 24.94 -10.72 -10.16
CA VAL A 3 24.06 -10.61 -9.00
C VAL A 3 22.79 -9.86 -9.45
N PRO A 4 21.56 -10.35 -9.21
CA PRO A 4 20.38 -9.56 -9.49
C PRO A 4 20.43 -8.37 -8.55
N HIS A 5 20.61 -7.18 -9.11
CA HIS A 5 20.49 -5.95 -8.35
C HIS A 5 18.99 -5.77 -8.08
N SER A 6 18.53 -6.11 -6.87
CA SER A 6 17.23 -5.66 -6.39
C SER A 6 17.29 -4.14 -6.22
N ARG A 7 17.04 -3.40 -7.30
CA ARG A 7 17.15 -1.92 -7.36
C ARG A 7 16.04 -1.19 -6.60
N SER A 8 15.12 -1.92 -5.96
CA SER A 8 14.06 -1.35 -5.15
C SER A 8 13.71 -2.33 -4.03
N GLY A 9 13.26 -1.82 -2.90
CA GLY A 9 12.97 -2.61 -1.71
C GLY A 9 12.20 -1.74 -0.73
N VAL A 10 11.31 -2.36 0.05
CA VAL A 10 10.64 -1.67 1.16
C VAL A 10 11.16 -2.23 2.47
N GLY A 11 11.21 -1.37 3.49
CA GLY A 11 11.65 -1.77 4.83
C GLY A 11 10.86 -1.04 5.89
N VAL A 12 10.82 -1.62 7.09
CA VAL A 12 10.14 -1.02 8.24
C VAL A 12 11.11 -0.98 9.41
N LEU A 13 11.28 0.20 9.98
CA LEU A 13 11.96 0.38 11.26
C LEU A 13 10.90 0.39 12.36
N VAL A 14 11.07 -0.49 13.33
CA VAL A 14 10.13 -0.64 14.44
C VAL A 14 10.88 -0.48 15.76
N SER A 15 10.31 0.28 16.69
CA SER A 15 10.87 0.41 18.05
C SER A 15 10.98 -0.96 18.72
N THR A 16 12.07 -1.20 19.44
CA THR A 16 12.30 -2.45 20.18
C THR A 16 11.21 -2.73 21.23
N SER A 17 10.54 -1.70 21.73
CA SER A 17 9.39 -1.82 22.62
C SER A 17 8.20 -2.55 21.99
N LEU A 18 8.07 -2.54 20.65
CA LEU A 18 7.01 -3.23 19.91
C LEU A 18 7.40 -4.65 19.48
N SER A 19 8.65 -5.07 19.70
CA SER A 19 9.19 -6.34 19.20
C SER A 19 8.33 -7.56 19.57
N ARG A 20 7.79 -7.59 20.79
CA ARG A 20 6.92 -8.69 21.27
C ARG A 20 5.57 -8.75 20.56
N ASN A 21 5.11 -7.62 20.04
CA ASN A 21 3.85 -7.48 19.32
C ASN A 21 4.01 -7.74 17.82
N ILE A 22 5.23 -7.83 17.29
CA ILE A 22 5.46 -8.23 15.90
C ILE A 22 5.17 -9.73 15.78
N ASP A 23 4.33 -10.08 14.81
CA ASP A 23 4.06 -11.45 14.40
C ASP A 23 5.02 -11.90 13.31
N SER A 24 5.02 -11.19 12.19
CA SER A 24 5.95 -11.41 11.09
C SER A 24 6.21 -10.12 10.31
N PHE A 25 7.36 -10.08 9.64
CA PHE A 25 7.60 -9.18 8.52
C PHE A 25 7.99 -10.02 7.31
N GLU A 26 7.30 -9.82 6.20
CA GLU A 26 7.49 -10.57 4.97
C GLU A 26 7.61 -9.60 3.80
N GLN A 27 8.69 -9.72 3.01
CA GLN A 27 8.79 -9.09 1.70
C GLN A 27 7.97 -9.96 0.73
N LEU A 28 6.78 -9.50 0.32
CA LEU A 28 5.91 -10.27 -0.56
C LEU A 28 6.44 -10.27 -2.00
N ILE A 29 6.77 -9.07 -2.48
CA ILE A 29 7.53 -8.81 -3.70
C ILE A 29 8.44 -7.62 -3.47
N THR A 30 9.33 -7.31 -4.42
CA THR A 30 10.32 -6.22 -4.34
C THR A 30 9.75 -4.87 -3.86
N ARG A 31 8.50 -4.55 -4.21
CA ARG A 31 7.84 -3.25 -3.90
C ARG A 31 6.74 -3.33 -2.85
N ILE A 32 6.44 -4.52 -2.31
CA ILE A 32 5.36 -4.73 -1.35
C ILE A 32 5.89 -5.58 -0.19
N GLY A 33 5.87 -4.99 1.00
CA GLY A 33 6.19 -5.65 2.26
C GLY A 33 4.95 -5.71 3.15
N ARG A 34 4.92 -6.69 4.04
CA ARG A 34 3.82 -6.91 4.99
C ARG A 34 4.37 -7.07 6.40
N LEU A 35 4.01 -6.14 7.28
CA LEU A 35 4.26 -6.24 8.71
C LEU A 35 2.96 -6.63 9.41
N ARG A 36 2.97 -7.74 10.15
CA ARG A 36 1.84 -8.19 10.98
C ARG A 36 2.12 -7.92 12.44
N LEU A 37 1.16 -7.30 13.10
CA LEU A 37 1.14 -7.12 14.55
C LEU A 37 0.10 -8.06 15.16
N LYS A 38 0.51 -8.76 16.22
CA LYS A 38 -0.31 -9.67 16.99
C LYS A 38 -1.47 -8.94 17.64
N ARG A 39 -2.58 -9.67 17.79
CA ARG A 39 -3.67 -9.30 18.68
C ARG A 39 -3.13 -9.09 20.11
N CYS A 40 -3.54 -8.01 20.77
CA CYS A 40 -3.20 -7.75 22.17
C CYS A 40 -4.47 -7.57 23.00
N GLY A 41 -4.87 -8.61 23.75
CA GLY A 41 -6.12 -8.60 24.50
C GLY A 41 -7.35 -8.43 23.61
N SER A 42 -8.07 -7.31 23.77
CA SER A 42 -9.22 -6.95 22.95
C SER A 42 -8.85 -6.26 21.63
N ILE A 43 -7.61 -5.80 21.46
CA ILE A 43 -7.13 -5.11 20.26
C ILE A 43 -6.92 -6.16 19.15
N PRO A 44 -7.66 -6.11 18.03
CA PRO A 44 -7.50 -7.04 16.92
C PRO A 44 -6.11 -6.97 16.26
N ALA A 45 -5.73 -8.02 15.55
CA ALA A 45 -4.50 -8.03 14.77
C ALA A 45 -4.53 -6.94 13.68
N LEU A 46 -3.37 -6.35 13.43
CA LEU A 46 -3.16 -5.31 12.44
C LEU A 46 -2.15 -5.77 11.41
N THR A 47 -2.49 -5.65 10.13
CA THR A 47 -1.53 -5.77 9.03
C THR A 47 -1.22 -4.41 8.44
N ILE A 48 0.06 -4.11 8.31
CA ILE A 48 0.57 -2.93 7.61
C ILE A 48 1.24 -3.40 6.34
N PHE A 49 0.66 -3.04 5.19
CA PHE A 49 1.32 -3.15 3.90
C PHE A 49 2.18 -1.92 3.68
N VAL A 50 3.45 -2.13 3.38
CA VAL A 50 4.39 -1.05 3.03
C VAL A 50 4.69 -1.17 1.55
N VAL A 51 4.44 -0.10 0.81
CA VAL A 51 4.48 -0.12 -0.64
C VAL A 51 5.39 0.97 -1.21
N TYR A 52 5.97 0.69 -2.37
CA TYR A 52 6.61 1.70 -3.20
C TYR A 52 6.20 1.49 -4.66
N ALA A 53 5.18 2.21 -5.11
CA ALA A 53 4.65 2.07 -6.46
C ALA A 53 5.72 2.43 -7.50
N PRO A 54 5.71 1.80 -8.70
CA PRO A 54 6.60 2.20 -9.78
C PRO A 54 6.42 3.67 -10.15
N THR A 55 7.50 4.33 -10.59
CA THR A 55 7.39 5.69 -11.14
C THR A 55 6.79 5.66 -12.54
N PRO A 56 6.19 6.75 -13.06
CA PRO A 56 5.55 6.77 -14.38
C PRO A 56 6.46 6.39 -15.57
N ASN A 57 7.78 6.39 -15.39
CA ASN A 57 8.75 6.01 -16.41
C ASN A 57 8.94 4.48 -16.55
N TYR A 58 8.30 3.68 -15.69
CA TYR A 58 8.26 2.21 -15.79
C TYR A 58 7.24 1.78 -16.85
N ASP A 59 7.36 0.54 -17.30
CA ASP A 59 6.43 -0.02 -18.27
C ASP A 59 5.02 -0.13 -17.66
N GLU A 60 3.98 0.15 -18.45
CA GLU A 60 2.60 0.13 -18.00
C GLU A 60 2.20 -1.23 -17.39
N GLU A 61 2.72 -2.32 -17.95
CA GLU A 61 2.54 -3.68 -17.44
C GLU A 61 3.10 -3.85 -16.01
N GLU A 62 4.24 -3.22 -15.69
CA GLU A 62 4.83 -3.29 -14.35
C GLU A 62 4.01 -2.47 -13.33
N VAL A 63 3.45 -1.34 -13.76
CA VAL A 63 2.52 -0.54 -12.94
C VAL A 63 1.24 -1.33 -12.67
N GLU A 64 0.65 -1.95 -13.69
CA GLU A 64 -0.57 -2.74 -13.56
C GLU A 64 -0.34 -3.97 -12.67
N ALA A 65 0.74 -4.71 -12.89
CA ALA A 65 1.12 -5.86 -12.07
C ALA A 65 1.25 -5.47 -10.59
N PHE A 66 1.82 -4.30 -10.29
CA PHE A 66 1.93 -3.81 -8.90
C PHE A 66 0.55 -3.67 -8.23
N TYR A 67 -0.44 -3.07 -8.90
CA TYR A 67 -1.78 -2.90 -8.33
C TYR A 67 -2.55 -4.22 -8.23
N ILE A 68 -2.41 -5.11 -9.22
CA ILE A 68 -2.98 -6.46 -9.20
C ILE A 68 -2.44 -7.25 -8.00
N ASP A 69 -1.12 -7.27 -7.83
CA ASP A 69 -0.47 -7.96 -6.72
C ASP A 69 -0.87 -7.35 -5.37
N LEU A 70 -0.89 -6.02 -5.27
CA LEU A 70 -1.31 -5.34 -4.05
C LEU A 70 -2.76 -5.67 -3.67
N GLU A 71 -3.68 -5.65 -4.64
CA GLU A 71 -5.09 -5.99 -4.43
C GLU A 71 -5.25 -7.45 -3.99
N LYS A 72 -4.52 -8.36 -4.66
CA LYS A 72 -4.47 -9.78 -4.29
C LYS A 72 -4.00 -9.96 -2.85
N PHE A 73 -2.84 -9.42 -2.49
CA PHE A 73 -2.29 -9.56 -1.13
C PHE A 73 -3.18 -8.91 -0.08
N TYR A 74 -3.80 -7.77 -0.40
CA TYR A 74 -4.75 -7.10 0.48
C TYR A 74 -5.98 -7.97 0.72
N ARG A 75 -6.53 -8.64 -0.29
CA ARG A 75 -7.72 -9.51 -0.16
C ARG A 75 -7.43 -10.84 0.52
N GLU A 76 -6.30 -11.46 0.21
CA GLU A 76 -5.87 -12.75 0.80
C GLU A 76 -5.52 -12.63 2.28
N ASP A 77 -5.10 -11.45 2.75
CA ASP A 77 -4.85 -11.26 4.18
C ASP A 77 -6.15 -11.31 4.99
N HIS A 78 -6.17 -12.07 6.08
CA HIS A 78 -7.37 -12.29 6.89
C HIS A 78 -7.42 -11.43 8.18
N THR A 79 -6.48 -10.51 8.37
CA THR A 79 -6.51 -9.63 9.55
C THR A 79 -7.66 -8.62 9.49
N SER A 80 -8.22 -8.30 10.65
CA SER A 80 -9.39 -7.40 10.76
C SER A 80 -9.06 -5.96 10.39
N PHE A 81 -7.88 -5.48 10.79
CA PHE A 81 -7.42 -4.14 10.46
C PHE A 81 -6.24 -4.20 9.51
N LYS A 82 -6.35 -3.43 8.43
CA LYS A 82 -5.33 -3.32 7.40
C LYS A 82 -5.04 -1.86 7.13
N VAL A 83 -3.77 -1.51 7.02
CA VAL A 83 -3.31 -0.19 6.62
C VAL A 83 -2.32 -0.38 5.49
N ILE A 84 -2.40 0.49 4.48
CA ILE A 84 -1.42 0.53 3.40
C ILE A 84 -0.73 1.88 3.49
N ILE A 85 0.60 1.85 3.62
CA ILE A 85 1.44 3.04 3.72
C ILE A 85 2.58 2.97 2.71
N GLY A 86 3.09 4.12 2.33
CA GLY A 86 4.23 4.22 1.45
C GLY A 86 4.01 5.25 0.36
N ASP A 87 4.88 5.23 -0.63
CA ASP A 87 4.85 6.17 -1.72
C ASP A 87 4.20 5.52 -2.95
N PHE A 88 3.03 6.03 -3.30
CA PHE A 88 2.27 5.59 -4.47
C PHE A 88 2.66 6.31 -5.76
N ASN A 89 3.56 7.31 -5.71
CA ASN A 89 3.86 8.19 -6.84
C ASN A 89 2.61 8.84 -7.47
N ALA A 90 1.52 8.91 -6.69
CA ALA A 90 0.20 9.33 -7.11
C ALA A 90 -0.09 10.75 -6.63
N LYS A 91 -0.65 11.55 -7.52
CA LYS A 91 -1.26 12.83 -7.18
C LYS A 91 -2.75 12.65 -7.32
N ILE A 92 -3.45 12.69 -6.19
CA ILE A 92 -4.91 12.68 -6.15
C ILE A 92 -5.36 14.11 -5.88
N GLY A 93 -6.20 14.64 -6.76
CA GLY A 93 -6.77 15.97 -6.61
C GLY A 93 -8.11 15.99 -5.89
N PRO A 94 -8.80 17.13 -5.91
CA PRO A 94 -10.16 17.22 -5.37
C PRO A 94 -11.04 16.16 -6.02
N ARG A 95 -11.98 15.66 -5.22
CA ARG A 95 -13.00 14.70 -5.62
C ARG A 95 -13.72 15.17 -6.89
N ARG A 96 -13.70 14.36 -7.94
CA ARG A 96 -14.34 14.62 -9.23
C ARG A 96 -15.78 14.11 -9.27
N SER A 97 -16.10 13.08 -8.48
CA SER A 97 -17.44 12.46 -8.51
C SER A 97 -17.97 12.02 -7.14
N SER A 98 -19.29 11.87 -7.04
CA SER A 98 -19.94 11.33 -5.83
C SER A 98 -19.53 9.88 -5.51
N LYS A 99 -18.90 9.15 -6.44
CA LYS A 99 -18.40 7.79 -6.22
C LYS A 99 -17.07 7.75 -5.46
N GLU A 100 -16.26 8.81 -5.57
CA GLU A 100 -14.95 8.98 -4.93
C GLU A 100 -15.06 9.48 -3.47
N ARG A 101 -16.08 9.05 -2.72
CA ARG A 101 -16.29 9.52 -1.33
C ARG A 101 -15.17 9.17 -0.36
N HIS A 102 -14.30 8.26 -0.78
CA HIS A 102 -13.17 7.73 -0.01
C HIS A 102 -11.88 8.55 -0.22
N ILE A 103 -11.91 9.56 -1.09
CA ILE A 103 -10.81 10.47 -1.41
C ILE A 103 -11.01 11.79 -0.65
N GLY A 104 -9.94 12.33 -0.04
CA GLY A 104 -9.99 13.60 0.68
C GLY A 104 -10.23 14.81 -0.23
N ALA A 105 -10.79 15.90 0.32
CA ALA A 105 -11.22 17.07 -0.44
C ALA A 105 -10.08 17.99 -0.96
N HIS A 106 -8.84 17.78 -0.51
CA HIS A 106 -7.70 18.67 -0.78
C HIS A 106 -6.56 17.90 -1.44
N GLY A 107 -6.26 18.18 -2.70
CA GLY A 107 -5.22 17.46 -3.46
C GLY A 107 -4.66 18.27 -4.62
N LEU A 108 -3.52 17.86 -5.16
CA LEU A 108 -2.87 18.46 -6.34
C LEU A 108 -3.57 18.07 -7.64
N GLU A 109 -3.15 18.59 -8.79
CA GLU A 109 -3.66 18.09 -10.08
C GLU A 109 -3.45 16.56 -10.19
N TRP A 110 -4.50 15.85 -10.60
CA TRP A 110 -4.48 14.41 -10.76
C TRP A 110 -3.41 13.98 -11.77
N ASN A 111 -2.68 12.91 -11.48
CA ASN A 111 -1.87 12.20 -12.47
C ASN A 111 -2.44 10.80 -12.74
N GLU A 112 -1.90 10.09 -13.73
CA GLU A 112 -2.34 8.73 -14.09
C GLU A 112 -2.25 7.74 -12.91
N GLN A 113 -1.20 7.84 -12.09
CA GLN A 113 -1.06 7.04 -10.87
C GLN A 113 -2.15 7.37 -9.83
N GLY A 114 -2.63 8.62 -9.82
CA GLY A 114 -3.78 9.05 -9.02
C GLY A 114 -5.07 8.34 -9.44
N GLU A 115 -5.30 8.15 -10.74
CA GLU A 115 -6.44 7.38 -11.25
C GLU A 115 -6.35 5.92 -10.84
N ARG A 116 -5.19 5.28 -11.03
CA ARG A 116 -4.97 3.87 -10.62
C ARG A 116 -5.14 3.68 -9.11
N LEU A 117 -4.63 4.62 -8.31
CA LEU A 117 -4.83 4.60 -6.86
C LEU A 117 -6.32 4.78 -6.50
N SER A 118 -7.06 5.65 -7.19
CA SER A 118 -8.50 5.82 -7.00
C SER A 118 -9.29 4.55 -7.29
N GLU A 119 -8.98 3.87 -8.41
CA GLU A 119 -9.58 2.58 -8.75
C GLU A 119 -9.30 1.52 -7.70
N PHE A 120 -8.04 1.41 -7.26
CA PHE A 120 -7.65 0.52 -6.17
C PHE A 120 -8.40 0.82 -4.86
N ILE A 121 -8.53 2.09 -4.48
CA ILE A 121 -9.28 2.51 -3.28
C ILE A 121 -10.74 2.05 -3.36
N MET A 122 -11.37 2.22 -4.53
CA MET A 122 -12.74 1.75 -4.78
C MET A 122 -12.84 0.22 -4.71
N ALA A 123 -11.92 -0.50 -5.36
CA ALA A 123 -11.90 -1.96 -5.43
C ALA A 123 -11.66 -2.63 -4.06
N THR A 124 -10.92 -1.97 -3.17
CA THR A 124 -10.58 -2.46 -1.83
C THR A 124 -11.47 -1.88 -0.73
N LYS A 125 -12.35 -0.93 -1.06
CA LYS A 125 -13.20 -0.18 -0.10
C LYS A 125 -12.38 0.44 1.03
N THR A 126 -11.20 0.93 0.71
CA THR A 126 -10.31 1.61 1.65
C THR A 126 -10.65 3.11 1.72
N ILE A 127 -10.10 3.81 2.71
CA ILE A 127 -10.22 5.26 2.84
C ILE A 127 -8.82 5.84 2.67
N HIS A 128 -8.68 6.84 1.80
CA HIS A 128 -7.43 7.53 1.55
C HIS A 128 -7.36 8.82 2.37
N GLY A 129 -6.35 8.92 3.24
CA GLY A 129 -5.96 10.17 3.87
C GLY A 129 -4.97 10.90 2.96
N ASN A 130 -5.31 12.11 2.52
CA ASN A 130 -4.46 12.86 1.60
C ASN A 130 -3.17 13.37 2.29
N SER A 131 -2.10 13.52 1.51
CA SER A 131 -0.99 14.46 1.77
C SER A 131 -0.89 15.46 0.63
#